data_AF-A0ABD3PW36-F1
#
_entry.id   AF-A0ABD3PW36-F1
#
_cell.length_a   1.000
_cell.length_b   1.000
_cell.length_c   1.000
_cell.angle_alpha   90.00
_cell.angle_beta   90.00
_cell.angle_gamma   90.00
#
_symmetry.space_group_name_H-M   'P 1'
#
loop_
_entity.id
_entity.type
_entity.pdbx_description
1 polymer ?
#
loop_
_entity_poly.entity_id
_entity_poly.type
_entity_poly.pdbx_seq_one_letter_code
_entity_poly.pdbx_strand_id
1 'polypeptide(L)'
;MGFKDIKEFSAEEVGLWLTVQGLGEKAETFMAEGVDGNLLVSLTLDEFKNDLGLSGLQAKKVMKNIEFTKELGNGGGGDSGELEEKIRALRRENEVLEDKVESLQGTIVERDAEIKQLRRKIESLSPHKKEVHAAPAPVHHHSPSPAPQRQPQGMPVVRNAAVGTATGAAKGAVIGAILPGMDASDGAKAGAAAGALGGGMQGLAARRRMRR
;
A
#
# COMPACT_ATOMS: atom_id res chain seq x y z
N MET A 1 26.55 34.00 12.32
CA MET A 1 27.41 32.83 12.58
C MET A 1 27.14 31.83 11.49
N GLY A 2 28.15 31.44 10.72
CA GLY A 2 27.99 30.39 9.71
C GLY A 2 27.74 29.04 10.39
N PHE A 3 26.97 28.17 9.74
CA PHE A 3 26.85 26.79 10.19
C PHE A 3 28.18 26.09 9.93
N LYS A 4 28.69 25.42 10.96
CA LYS A 4 29.88 24.57 10.86
C LYS A 4 29.54 23.36 9.98
N ASP A 5 30.42 22.99 9.05
CA ASP A 5 30.23 21.79 8.21
C ASP A 5 30.22 20.56 9.13
N ILE A 6 29.31 19.61 8.87
CA ILE A 6 29.23 18.36 9.61
C ILE A 6 30.56 17.58 9.59
N LYS A 7 31.38 17.73 8.53
CA LYS A 7 32.71 17.10 8.45
C LYS A 7 33.69 17.64 9.49
N GLU A 8 33.46 18.85 9.99
CA GLU A 8 34.32 19.51 10.97
C GLU A 8 33.89 19.21 12.41
N PHE A 9 32.82 18.42 12.59
CA PHE A 9 32.32 18.10 13.93
C PHE A 9 33.34 17.25 14.69
N SER A 10 33.58 17.60 15.95
CA SER A 10 34.27 16.72 16.90
C SER A 10 33.38 15.54 17.30
N ALA A 11 33.95 14.53 17.94
CA ALA A 11 33.18 13.40 18.47
C ALA A 11 32.09 13.85 19.46
N GLU A 12 32.36 14.87 20.28
CA GLU A 12 31.38 15.45 21.21
C GLU A 12 30.24 16.17 20.46
N GLU A 13 30.56 16.92 19.40
CA GLU A 13 29.56 17.58 18.55
C GLU A 13 28.70 16.56 17.80
N VAL A 14 29.27 15.44 17.36
CA VAL A 14 28.52 14.31 16.79
C VAL A 14 27.58 13.70 17.83
N GLY A 15 28.03 13.51 19.08
CA GLY A 15 27.18 13.03 20.16
C GLY A 15 26.00 13.95 20.46
N LEU A 16 26.24 15.27 20.49
CA LEU A 16 25.17 16.27 20.65
C LEU A 16 24.22 16.26 19.45
N TRP A 17 24.75 16.20 18.23
CA TRP A 17 23.95 16.12 17.01
C TRP A 17 23.04 14.89 17.03
N LEU A 18 23.54 13.71 17.40
CA LEU A 18 22.73 12.50 17.56
C LEU A 18 21.64 12.66 18.62
N THR A 19 21.96 13.32 19.74
CA THR A 19 21.00 13.58 20.82
C THR A 19 19.83 14.42 20.34
N VAL A 20 20.08 15.50 19.58
CA VAL A 20 19.03 16.35 18.99
C VAL A 20 18.14 15.55 18.02
N GLN A 21 18.69 14.55 17.35
CA GLN A 21 17.95 13.66 16.43
C GLN A 21 17.15 12.56 17.14
N GLY A 22 17.14 12.53 18.48
CA GLY A 22 16.49 11.48 19.27
C GLY A 22 17.26 10.16 19.29
N LEU A 23 18.58 10.20 19.05
CA LEU A 23 19.49 9.05 19.12
C LEU A 23 20.53 9.22 20.24
N GLY A 24 20.18 9.95 21.31
CA GLY A 24 21.09 10.23 22.43
C GLY A 24 21.62 8.97 23.12
N GLU A 25 20.84 7.90 23.18
CA GLU A 25 21.28 6.60 23.74
C GLU A 25 22.45 5.97 22.95
N LYS A 26 22.68 6.39 21.71
CA LYS A 26 23.80 5.93 20.87
C LYS A 26 24.96 6.92 20.86
N ALA A 27 24.81 8.12 21.42
CA ALA A 27 25.84 9.14 21.43
C ALA A 27 27.11 8.65 22.15
N GLU A 28 26.97 7.98 23.29
CA GLU A 28 28.11 7.42 24.04
C GLU A 28 28.91 6.40 23.22
N THR A 29 28.24 5.54 22.44
CA THR A 29 28.91 4.57 21.57
C THR A 29 29.72 5.28 20.48
N PHE A 30 29.16 6.31 19.84
CA PHE A 30 29.88 7.07 18.82
C PHE A 30 31.08 7.81 19.40
N MET A 31 30.93 8.39 20.59
CA MET A 31 32.04 9.06 21.28
C MET A 31 33.13 8.07 21.71
N ALA A 32 32.75 6.89 22.24
CA ALA A 32 33.68 5.86 22.65
C ALA A 32 34.50 5.29 21.48
N GLU A 33 33.87 5.13 20.32
CA GLU A 33 34.52 4.72 19.07
C GLU A 33 35.25 5.88 18.36
N GLY A 34 35.24 7.09 18.95
CA GLY A 34 35.94 8.25 18.39
C GLY A 34 35.37 8.74 17.05
N VAL A 35 34.07 8.54 16.82
CA VAL A 35 33.39 8.93 15.58
C VAL A 35 33.22 10.45 15.52
N ASP A 36 34.16 11.10 14.84
CA ASP A 36 34.09 12.51 14.48
C ASP A 36 33.26 12.73 13.20
N GLY A 37 33.08 14.00 12.82
CA GLY A 37 32.30 14.41 11.66
C GLY A 37 32.83 13.87 10.34
N ASN A 38 34.15 13.75 10.20
CA ASN A 38 34.77 13.23 8.99
C ASN A 38 34.51 11.72 8.84
N LEU A 39 34.72 10.96 9.92
CA LEU A 39 34.42 9.53 9.95
C LEU A 39 32.93 9.29 9.76
N LEU A 40 32.07 10.04 10.47
CA LEU A 40 30.61 9.94 10.39
C LEU A 40 30.10 10.00 8.94
N VAL A 41 30.67 10.90 8.14
CA VAL A 41 30.33 11.11 6.74
C VAL A 41 30.79 9.97 5.82
N SER A 42 31.87 9.27 6.18
CA SER A 42 32.39 8.12 5.40
C SER A 42 31.75 6.78 5.76
N LEU A 43 31.07 6.68 6.90
CA LEU A 43 30.46 5.43 7.34
C LEU A 43 29.35 4.97 6.39
N THR A 44 29.38 3.68 6.11
CA THR A 44 28.37 2.95 5.34
C THR A 44 27.24 2.47 6.25
N LEU A 45 26.13 2.09 5.62
CA LEU A 45 24.97 1.56 6.33
C LEU A 45 25.31 0.30 7.16
N ASP A 46 26.22 -0.54 6.69
CA ASP A 46 26.59 -1.76 7.40
C ASP A 46 27.54 -1.48 8.57
N GLU A 47 28.45 -0.51 8.46
CA GLU A 47 29.28 -0.07 9.60
C GLU A 47 28.42 0.55 10.71
N PHE A 48 27.40 1.36 10.36
CA PHE A 48 26.43 1.84 11.35
C PHE A 48 25.71 0.70 12.08
N LYS A 49 25.41 -0.40 11.39
CA LYS A 49 24.68 -1.53 11.98
C LYS A 49 25.58 -2.43 12.81
N ASN A 50 26.72 -2.81 12.25
CA ASN A 50 27.58 -3.85 12.80
C ASN A 50 28.51 -3.30 13.88
N ASP A 51 29.07 -2.10 13.64
CA ASP A 51 30.10 -1.55 14.51
C ASP A 51 29.48 -0.62 15.56
N LEU A 52 28.47 0.16 15.16
CA LEU A 52 27.81 1.14 16.04
C LEU A 52 26.47 0.66 16.62
N GLY A 53 26.04 -0.55 16.25
CA GLY A 53 24.86 -1.20 16.82
C GLY A 53 23.55 -0.44 16.58
N LEU A 54 23.41 0.26 15.44
CA LEU A 54 22.15 0.86 15.02
C LEU A 54 21.23 -0.18 14.39
N SER A 55 19.93 -0.03 14.60
CA SER A 55 18.95 -0.72 13.75
C SER A 55 19.02 -0.19 12.32
N GLY A 56 18.61 -1.01 11.35
CA GLY A 56 18.61 -0.60 9.94
C GLY A 56 17.76 0.66 9.65
N LEU A 57 16.72 0.93 10.47
CA LEU A 57 15.92 2.15 10.34
C LEU A 57 16.66 3.37 10.90
N GLN A 58 17.34 3.23 12.05
CA GLN A 58 18.14 4.30 12.64
C GLN A 58 19.33 4.65 11.73
N ALA A 59 20.03 3.65 11.18
CA ALA A 59 21.14 3.87 10.24
C ALA A 59 20.68 4.68 9.00
N LYS A 60 19.53 4.31 8.41
CA LYS A 60 18.93 5.08 7.30
C LYS A 60 18.55 6.51 7.71
N LYS A 61 18.06 6.70 8.93
CA LYS A 61 17.74 8.04 9.45
C LYS A 61 19.00 8.89 9.58
N VAL A 62 20.07 8.33 10.14
CA VAL A 62 21.37 9.02 10.28
C VAL A 62 21.92 9.42 8.92
N MET A 63 21.93 8.51 7.94
CA MET A 63 22.37 8.81 6.56
C MET A 63 21.61 10.00 5.95
N LYS A 64 20.28 10.00 6.02
CA LYS A 64 19.45 11.11 5.51
C LYS A 64 19.71 12.41 6.26
N ASN A 65 19.89 12.35 7.57
CA ASN A 65 20.17 13.53 8.38
C ASN A 65 21.57 14.10 8.09
N ILE A 66 22.56 13.25 7.77
CA ILE A 66 23.88 13.67 7.33
C ILE A 66 23.76 14.43 6.00
N GLU A 67 23.03 13.90 5.03
CA GLU A 67 22.76 14.56 3.74
C GLU A 67 22.11 15.94 3.95
N PHE A 68 21.03 15.99 4.74
CA PHE A 68 20.35 17.24 5.08
C PHE A 68 21.28 18.26 5.78
N THR A 69 22.13 17.80 6.69
CA THR A 69 23.08 18.68 7.40
C THR A 69 24.18 19.19 6.45
N LYS A 70 24.63 18.38 5.50
CA LYS A 70 25.57 18.82 4.45
C LYS A 70 24.93 19.86 3.53
N GLU A 71 23.67 19.68 3.15
CA GLU A 71 22.92 20.65 2.35
C GLU A 71 22.82 22.00 3.08
N LEU A 72 22.57 21.99 4.39
CA LEU A 72 22.57 23.19 5.22
C LEU A 72 23.95 23.86 5.34
N GLY A 73 25.00 23.06 5.54
CA GLY A 73 26.38 23.55 5.75
C GLY A 73 27.03 24.11 4.47
N ASN A 74 26.80 23.45 3.33
CA ASN A 74 27.35 23.87 2.04
C ASN A 74 26.50 24.96 1.35
N GLY A 75 25.35 25.31 1.93
CA GLY A 75 24.24 25.87 1.16
C GLY A 75 23.44 26.97 1.85
N GLY A 76 24.09 27.93 2.49
CA GLY A 76 23.50 29.25 2.74
C GLY A 76 23.10 30.03 1.46
N GLY A 77 22.90 29.37 0.31
CA GLY A 77 22.62 30.03 -0.97
C GLY A 77 22.40 29.12 -2.18
N GLY A 78 21.89 27.90 -2.05
CA GLY A 78 21.70 27.03 -3.22
C GLY A 78 20.71 25.89 -3.03
N ASP A 79 19.42 26.22 -2.97
CA ASP A 79 18.35 25.54 -3.74
C ASP A 79 16.94 26.15 -3.50
N SER A 80 16.83 27.43 -3.16
CA SER A 80 15.50 28.07 -3.14
C SER A 80 14.89 28.10 -4.54
N GLY A 81 15.73 28.18 -5.58
CA GLY A 81 15.30 28.26 -6.98
C GLY A 81 14.64 26.99 -7.50
N GLU A 82 15.29 25.82 -7.37
CA GLU A 82 14.70 24.55 -7.85
C GLU A 82 13.53 24.13 -6.96
N LEU A 83 13.62 24.35 -5.65
CA LEU A 83 12.51 24.11 -4.74
C LEU A 83 11.32 25.02 -5.04
N GLU A 84 11.53 26.32 -5.27
CA GLU A 84 10.47 27.25 -5.68
C GLU A 84 9.91 26.90 -7.07
N GLU A 85 10.76 26.48 -8.01
CA GLU A 85 10.34 26.04 -9.33
C GLU A 85 9.47 24.78 -9.23
N LYS A 86 9.86 23.82 -8.39
CA LYS A 86 9.10 22.60 -8.12
C LYS A 86 7.79 22.89 -7.39
N ILE A 87 7.80 23.82 -6.44
CA ILE A 87 6.57 24.33 -5.80
C ILE A 87 5.66 24.99 -6.84
N ARG A 88 6.22 25.78 -7.76
CA ARG A 88 5.45 26.45 -8.82
C ARG A 88 4.90 25.44 -9.85
N ALA A 89 5.68 24.42 -10.20
CA ALA A 89 5.26 23.34 -11.08
C ALA A 89 4.11 22.53 -10.46
N LEU A 90 4.27 22.10 -9.20
CA LEU A 90 3.23 21.37 -8.46
C LEU A 90 1.95 22.19 -8.30
N ARG A 91 2.04 23.51 -8.07
CA ARG A 91 0.87 24.38 -8.01
C ARG A 91 0.10 24.44 -9.33
N ARG A 92 0.79 24.55 -10.46
CA ARG A 92 0.15 24.51 -11.79
C ARG A 92 -0.48 23.17 -12.09
N GLU A 93 0.19 22.08 -11.72
CA GLU A 93 -0.36 20.73 -11.90
C GLU A 93 -1.64 20.55 -11.08
N ASN A 94 -1.68 21.04 -9.85
CA ASN A 94 -2.90 21.03 -9.04
C ASN A 94 -4.04 21.84 -9.68
N GLU A 95 -3.76 23.02 -10.22
CA GLU A 95 -4.76 23.84 -10.92
C GLU A 95 -5.34 23.11 -12.15
N VAL A 96 -4.48 22.50 -12.98
CA VAL A 96 -4.90 21.70 -14.14
C VAL A 96 -5.71 20.47 -13.72
N LEU A 97 -5.34 19.83 -12.61
CA LEU A 97 -6.07 18.70 -12.06
C LEU A 97 -7.44 19.12 -11.51
N GLU A 98 -7.53 20.28 -10.86
CA GLU A 98 -8.79 20.86 -10.37
C GLU A 98 -9.74 21.15 -11.53
N ASP A 99 -9.28 21.81 -12.61
CA ASP A 99 -10.06 22.04 -13.82
C ASP A 99 -10.57 20.73 -14.45
N LYS A 100 -9.71 19.70 -14.46
CA LYS A 100 -10.07 18.39 -15.00
C LYS A 100 -11.11 17.68 -14.14
N VAL A 101 -11.03 17.82 -12.81
CA VAL A 101 -12.04 17.32 -11.89
C VAL A 101 -13.37 18.01 -12.14
N GLU A 102 -13.40 19.34 -12.32
CA GLU A 102 -14.62 20.08 -12.62
C GLU A 102 -15.24 19.63 -13.95
N SER A 103 -14.44 19.50 -15.00
CA SER A 103 -14.90 19.03 -16.31
C SER A 103 -15.47 17.61 -16.26
N LEU A 104 -14.80 16.70 -15.54
CA LEU A 104 -15.28 15.32 -15.37
C LEU A 104 -16.56 15.27 -14.53
N GLN A 105 -16.68 16.09 -13.48
CA GLN A 105 -17.91 16.21 -12.70
C GLN A 105 -19.08 16.71 -13.57
N GLY A 106 -18.85 17.73 -14.41
CA GLY A 106 -19.85 18.20 -15.37
C GLY A 106 -20.30 17.11 -16.34
N THR A 107 -19.34 16.33 -16.86
CA THR A 107 -19.62 15.19 -17.75
C THR A 107 -20.43 14.11 -17.04
N ILE A 108 -20.14 13.80 -15.77
CA ILE A 108 -20.91 12.83 -14.98
C ILE A 108 -22.35 13.30 -14.81
N VAL A 109 -22.57 14.57 -14.47
CA VAL A 109 -23.92 15.14 -14.33
C VAL A 109 -24.70 15.06 -15.63
N GLU A 110 -24.08 15.37 -16.76
CA GLU A 110 -24.70 15.27 -18.08
C GLU A 110 -25.09 13.82 -18.41
N ARG A 111 -24.19 12.86 -18.15
CA ARG A 111 -24.45 11.44 -18.37
C ARG A 111 -25.52 10.90 -17.43
N ASP A 112 -25.57 11.34 -16.18
CA ASP A 112 -26.63 10.95 -15.25
C ASP A 112 -28.00 11.50 -15.70
N ALA A 113 -28.05 12.71 -16.26
CA ALA A 113 -29.25 13.27 -16.85
C ALA A 113 -29.69 12.46 -18.09
N GLU A 114 -28.75 12.07 -18.95
CA GLU A 114 -29.01 11.23 -20.12
C GLU A 114 -29.53 9.84 -19.70
N ILE A 115 -28.89 9.18 -18.73
CA ILE A 115 -29.34 7.91 -18.16
C ILE A 115 -30.77 8.03 -17.62
N LYS A 116 -31.08 9.13 -16.93
CA LYS A 116 -32.43 9.38 -16.40
C LYS A 116 -33.47 9.55 -17.51
N GLN A 117 -33.12 10.25 -18.60
CA GLN A 117 -33.99 10.40 -19.76
C GLN A 117 -34.22 9.06 -20.47
N LEU A 118 -33.15 8.30 -20.71
CA LEU A 118 -33.24 6.98 -21.33
C LEU A 118 -34.07 6.02 -20.48
N ARG A 119 -33.92 6.02 -19.15
CA ARG A 119 -34.75 5.23 -18.22
C ARG A 119 -36.24 5.58 -18.36
N ARG A 120 -36.59 6.87 -18.38
CA ARG A 120 -37.99 7.31 -18.62
C ARG A 120 -38.51 6.86 -19.99
N LYS A 121 -37.67 6.94 -21.02
CA LYS A 121 -38.04 6.51 -22.37
C LYS A 121 -38.29 4.99 -22.42
N ILE A 122 -37.43 4.19 -21.80
CA ILE A 122 -37.61 2.74 -21.64
C ILE A 122 -38.93 2.42 -20.93
N GLU A 123 -39.22 3.14 -19.84
CA GLU A 123 -40.46 2.96 -19.06
C GLU A 123 -41.71 3.34 -19.87
N SER A 124 -41.65 4.43 -20.65
CA SER A 124 -42.75 4.84 -21.54
C SER A 124 -42.98 3.90 -22.73
N LEU A 125 -41.92 3.22 -23.20
CA LEU A 125 -41.97 2.27 -24.30
C LEU A 125 -42.29 0.84 -23.84
N SER A 126 -42.37 0.60 -22.53
CA SER A 126 -42.71 -0.71 -21.94
C SER A 126 -44.08 -0.73 -21.25
N PRO A 127 -45.21 -0.40 -21.90
CA PRO A 127 -46.51 -0.45 -21.23
C PRO A 127 -47.08 -1.88 -21.08
N HIS A 128 -46.30 -2.96 -21.17
CA HIS A 128 -46.79 -4.34 -21.03
C HIS A 128 -45.87 -5.21 -20.16
N LYS A 129 -46.05 -5.13 -18.85
CA LYS A 129 -46.06 -6.33 -17.99
C LYS A 129 -47.19 -6.20 -16.97
N LYS A 130 -48.41 -6.38 -17.49
CA LYS A 130 -49.62 -6.55 -16.69
C LYS A 130 -49.52 -7.89 -15.96
N GLU A 131 -49.66 -7.83 -14.64
CA GLU A 131 -50.19 -8.85 -13.72
C GLU A 131 -49.74 -10.31 -13.87
N VAL A 132 -48.96 -10.78 -12.88
CA VAL A 132 -49.18 -12.13 -12.33
C VAL A 132 -49.31 -12.00 -10.81
N HIS A 133 -50.55 -12.15 -10.37
CA HIS A 133 -51.10 -12.61 -9.09
C HIS A 133 -50.22 -12.68 -7.82
N ALA A 134 -50.86 -12.26 -6.73
CA ALA A 134 -50.47 -12.41 -5.35
C ALA A 134 -50.40 -13.88 -4.86
N ALA A 135 -49.35 -14.14 -4.04
CA ALA A 135 -49.20 -15.12 -2.94
C ALA A 135 -49.30 -16.64 -3.22
N PRO A 136 -48.75 -17.54 -2.37
CA PRO A 136 -47.92 -17.35 -1.16
C PRO A 136 -46.53 -18.00 -1.27
N ALA A 137 -45.68 -17.78 -0.26
CA ALA A 137 -44.40 -18.47 -0.11
C ALA A 137 -44.56 -20.00 -0.01
N PRO A 138 -43.77 -20.80 -0.75
CA PRO A 138 -43.50 -22.19 -0.41
C PRO A 138 -42.03 -22.36 0.01
N VAL A 139 -41.88 -22.66 1.30
CA VAL A 139 -40.98 -23.66 1.89
C VAL A 139 -39.94 -24.35 0.98
N HIS A 140 -38.69 -24.25 1.43
CA HIS A 140 -37.57 -25.19 1.27
C HIS A 140 -37.73 -26.34 0.26
N HIS A 141 -37.01 -26.26 -0.86
CA HIS A 141 -36.51 -27.45 -1.54
C HIS A 141 -34.99 -27.38 -1.67
N HIS A 142 -34.35 -28.19 -0.83
CA HIS A 142 -32.96 -28.57 -0.95
C HIS A 142 -32.74 -29.22 -2.32
N SER A 143 -31.94 -28.59 -3.18
CA SER A 143 -31.37 -29.28 -4.33
C SER A 143 -30.41 -30.37 -3.84
N PRO A 144 -30.49 -31.60 -4.39
CA PRO A 144 -29.58 -32.67 -4.01
C PRO A 144 -28.15 -32.29 -4.39
N SER A 145 -27.23 -32.55 -3.45
CA SER A 145 -25.79 -32.45 -3.66
C SER A 145 -25.38 -33.15 -4.96
N PRO A 146 -24.56 -32.53 -5.83
CA PRO A 146 -23.89 -33.26 -6.89
C PRO A 146 -23.01 -34.34 -6.26
N ALA A 147 -23.11 -35.55 -6.83
CA ALA A 147 -22.46 -36.76 -6.37
C ALA A 147 -20.95 -36.55 -6.10
N PRO A 148 -20.39 -37.21 -5.07
CA PRO A 148 -18.95 -37.16 -4.82
C PRO A 148 -18.22 -37.86 -5.96
N GLN A 149 -17.65 -37.08 -6.87
CA GLN A 149 -16.66 -37.58 -7.82
C GLN A 149 -15.52 -38.20 -7.03
N ARG A 150 -15.34 -39.52 -7.22
CA ARG A 150 -14.29 -40.34 -6.64
C ARG A 150 -12.95 -39.67 -6.88
N GLN A 151 -12.32 -39.19 -5.81
CA GLN A 151 -10.97 -38.67 -5.86
C GLN A 151 -9.97 -39.84 -5.78
N PRO A 152 -8.91 -39.83 -6.60
CA PRO A 152 -7.78 -40.71 -6.41
C PRO A 152 -7.14 -40.44 -5.05
N GLN A 153 -6.94 -41.49 -4.27
CA GLN A 153 -6.29 -41.44 -2.96
C GLN A 153 -4.82 -41.06 -3.15
N GLY A 154 -4.49 -39.79 -2.88
CA GLY A 154 -3.14 -39.28 -2.88
C GLY A 154 -2.97 -38.19 -1.82
N MET A 155 -2.13 -38.48 -0.83
CA MET A 155 -1.55 -37.65 0.26
C MET A 155 -2.23 -36.33 0.70
N PRO A 156 -2.50 -36.14 2.01
CA PRO A 156 -3.44 -35.12 2.53
C PRO A 156 -2.93 -33.66 2.60
N VAL A 157 -1.73 -33.33 2.12
CA VAL A 157 -1.07 -32.06 2.47
C VAL A 157 -1.29 -30.91 1.48
N VAL A 158 -1.84 -31.16 0.29
CA VAL A 158 -1.98 -30.14 -0.79
C VAL A 158 -3.42 -29.60 -0.92
N ARG A 159 -4.39 -30.22 -0.23
CA ARG A 159 -5.83 -30.03 -0.53
C ARG A 159 -6.39 -28.66 -0.14
N ASN A 160 -5.92 -28.04 0.94
CA ASN A 160 -6.52 -26.79 1.44
C ASN A 160 -6.02 -25.54 0.72
N ALA A 161 -4.81 -25.56 0.17
CA ALA A 161 -4.27 -24.45 -0.61
C ALA A 161 -4.96 -24.37 -1.99
N ALA A 162 -5.17 -25.50 -2.65
CA ALA A 162 -5.79 -25.57 -3.98
C ALA A 162 -7.28 -25.18 -3.98
N VAL A 163 -8.02 -25.48 -2.90
CA VAL A 163 -9.42 -25.05 -2.75
C VAL A 163 -9.52 -23.55 -2.48
N GLY A 164 -8.57 -23.01 -1.70
CA GLY A 164 -8.47 -21.58 -1.41
C GLY A 164 -8.18 -20.76 -2.67
N THR A 165 -7.25 -21.20 -3.52
CA THR A 165 -6.89 -20.49 -4.76
C THR A 165 -8.03 -20.45 -5.77
N ALA A 166 -8.70 -21.58 -6.02
CA ALA A 166 -9.79 -21.65 -7.00
C ALA A 166 -11.01 -20.80 -6.58
N THR A 167 -11.39 -20.86 -5.30
CA THR A 167 -12.51 -20.08 -4.77
C THR A 167 -12.18 -18.59 -4.74
N GLY A 168 -10.95 -18.24 -4.37
CA GLY A 168 -10.45 -16.89 -4.41
C GLY A 168 -10.47 -16.31 -5.82
N ALA A 169 -10.00 -17.07 -6.82
CA ALA A 169 -9.97 -16.64 -8.21
C ALA A 169 -11.35 -16.31 -8.77
N ALA A 170 -12.35 -17.17 -8.50
CA ALA A 170 -13.71 -16.94 -8.96
C ALA A 170 -14.32 -15.66 -8.36
N LYS A 171 -14.14 -15.43 -7.05
CA LYS A 171 -14.61 -14.20 -6.39
C LYS A 171 -13.89 -12.96 -6.89
N GLY A 172 -12.58 -13.06 -7.06
CA GLY A 172 -11.75 -11.98 -7.57
C GLY A 172 -12.14 -11.59 -8.99
N ALA A 173 -12.46 -12.55 -9.86
CA ALA A 173 -12.88 -12.27 -11.24
C ALA A 173 -14.17 -11.44 -11.31
N VAL A 174 -15.14 -11.75 -10.44
CA VAL A 174 -16.40 -11.01 -10.34
C VAL A 174 -16.16 -9.58 -9.87
N ILE A 175 -15.28 -9.39 -8.88
CA ILE A 175 -14.92 -8.06 -8.38
C ILE A 175 -14.16 -7.26 -9.45
N GLY A 176 -13.24 -7.91 -10.17
CA GLY A 176 -12.53 -7.31 -11.30
C GLY A 176 -13.47 -6.79 -12.38
N ALA A 177 -14.47 -7.58 -12.77
CA ALA A 177 -15.44 -7.17 -13.79
C ALA A 177 -16.35 -5.98 -13.40
N ILE A 178 -16.41 -5.62 -12.11
CA ILE A 178 -17.26 -4.53 -11.60
C ILE A 178 -16.45 -3.23 -11.38
N LEU A 179 -15.13 -3.34 -11.16
CA LEU A 179 -14.30 -2.18 -10.86
C LEU A 179 -13.80 -1.50 -12.14
N PRO A 180 -14.06 -0.18 -12.31
CA PRO A 180 -13.56 0.55 -13.48
C PRO A 180 -12.03 0.59 -13.47
N GLY A 181 -11.42 0.16 -14.58
CA GLY A 181 -9.97 0.12 -14.76
C GLY A 181 -9.28 -1.18 -14.33
N MET A 182 -10.04 -2.24 -14.00
CA MET A 182 -9.48 -3.55 -13.69
C MET A 182 -10.21 -4.63 -14.51
N ASP A 183 -9.46 -5.52 -15.17
CA ASP A 183 -10.07 -6.60 -15.95
C ASP A 183 -10.37 -7.82 -15.06
N ALA A 184 -11.34 -8.65 -15.48
CA ALA A 184 -11.71 -9.87 -14.77
C ALA A 184 -10.53 -10.83 -14.53
N SER A 185 -9.53 -10.83 -15.43
CA SER A 185 -8.30 -11.61 -15.30
C SER A 185 -7.44 -11.16 -14.11
N ASP A 186 -7.29 -9.85 -13.92
CA ASP A 186 -6.49 -9.30 -12.84
C ASP A 186 -7.22 -9.40 -11.50
N GLY A 187 -8.55 -9.24 -11.52
CA GLY A 187 -9.41 -9.62 -10.41
C GLY A 187 -9.21 -11.08 -10.00
N ALA A 188 -9.18 -12.02 -10.96
CA ALA A 188 -9.00 -13.44 -10.67
C ALA A 188 -7.63 -13.74 -10.03
N LYS A 189 -6.55 -13.13 -10.52
CA LYS A 189 -5.20 -13.29 -9.94
C LYS A 189 -5.15 -12.77 -8.50
N ALA A 190 -5.68 -11.57 -8.26
CA ALA A 190 -5.74 -10.96 -6.94
C ALA A 190 -6.56 -11.82 -5.96
N GLY A 191 -7.72 -12.31 -6.43
CA GLY A 191 -8.56 -13.21 -5.66
C GLY A 191 -7.89 -14.55 -5.34
N ALA A 192 -7.19 -15.15 -6.30
CA ALA A 192 -6.45 -16.40 -6.10
C ALA A 192 -5.37 -16.28 -5.02
N ALA A 193 -4.63 -15.17 -5.04
CA ALA A 193 -3.60 -14.85 -4.05
C ALA A 193 -4.19 -14.68 -2.64
N ALA A 194 -5.30 -13.92 -2.53
CA ALA A 194 -6.00 -13.74 -1.26
C ALA A 194 -6.56 -15.07 -0.72
N GLY A 195 -7.11 -15.91 -1.60
CA GLY A 195 -7.64 -17.23 -1.25
C GLY A 195 -6.56 -18.23 -0.80
N ALA A 196 -5.36 -18.18 -1.40
CA ALA A 196 -4.21 -18.98 -0.98
C ALA A 196 -3.77 -18.65 0.45
N LEU A 197 -3.69 -17.35 0.76
CA LEU A 197 -3.30 -16.87 2.08
C LEU A 197 -4.34 -17.22 3.15
N GLY A 198 -5.63 -17.01 2.86
CA GLY A 198 -6.73 -17.38 3.76
C GLY A 198 -6.75 -18.88 4.06
N GLY A 199 -6.63 -19.73 3.03
CA GLY A 199 -6.58 -21.18 3.19
C GLY A 199 -5.36 -21.68 3.97
N GLY A 200 -4.20 -21.04 3.78
CA GLY A 200 -2.97 -21.35 4.51
C GLY A 200 -3.07 -21.04 6.01
N MET A 201 -3.64 -19.88 6.37
CA MET A 201 -3.80 -19.49 7.78
C MET A 201 -4.83 -20.35 8.52
N GLN A 202 -5.94 -20.71 7.86
CA GLN A 202 -6.97 -21.57 8.46
C GLN A 202 -6.44 -22.99 8.70
N GLY A 203 -5.59 -23.51 7.80
CA GLY A 203 -4.88 -24.78 7.98
C GLY A 203 -3.83 -24.77 9.10
N LEU A 204 -3.22 -23.61 9.39
CA LEU A 204 -2.29 -23.42 10.52
C LEU A 204 -3.05 -23.28 11.85
N ALA A 205 -4.18 -22.58 11.86
CA ALA A 205 -5.04 -22.43 13.04
C ALA A 205 -5.65 -23.77 13.48
N ALA A 206 -6.08 -24.61 12.54
CA ALA A 206 -6.56 -25.97 12.83
C ALA A 206 -5.49 -26.85 13.49
N ARG A 207 -4.22 -26.70 13.07
CA ARG A 207 -3.08 -27.43 13.66
C ARG A 207 -2.76 -27.01 15.10
N ARG A 208 -2.92 -25.73 15.46
CA ARG A 208 -2.72 -25.28 16.85
C ARG A 208 -3.78 -25.83 17.80
N ARG A 209 -5.00 -26.08 17.33
CA ARG A 209 -6.07 -26.68 18.16
C ARG A 209 -5.89 -28.18 18.40
N MET A 210 -5.26 -28.91 17.48
CA MET A 210 -4.98 -30.34 17.66
C MET A 210 -3.76 -30.64 18.56
N ARG A 211 -2.95 -29.63 18.90
CA ARG A 211 -1.78 -29.78 19.79
C ARG A 211 -2.04 -29.32 21.24
N ARG A 212 -3.29 -29.03 21.59
CA ARG A 212 -3.73 -28.72 22.94
C ARG A 212 -4.60 -29.83 23.47
#